data_AF-A0A7W1E214-F1
#
_entry.id   AF-A0A7W1E214-F1
#
_cell.length_a   1.000
_cell.length_b   1.000
_cell.length_c   1.000
_cell.angle_alpha   90.00
_cell.angle_beta   90.00
_cell.angle_gamma   90.00
#
_symmetry.space_group_name_H-M   'P 1'
#
loop_
_entity.id
_entity.type
_entity.pdbx_description
1 polymer ?
#
loop_
_entity_poly.entity_id
_entity_poly.type
_entity_poly.pdbx_seq_one_letter_code
_entity_poly.pdbx_strand_id
1 'polypeptide(L)'
;MTQERALRWPETTSQPSTAWAVRMFTQILAPTVLADLLRLVEDWRPDLIVHEEGEYAGPVAGAHAGIPWVTHAWGSPLRPVEELVSLEEHAVGLWSSVGLEVMSGSGLYRYGLLNPCPAMLQVGAPGASVVWPVRPAPLSDRSDAEADTADAYVGFGTVPLFADDFDVLAAAARSCAARGLRTVVTTTNDEIAARLSDEGGGRVLGRTFVSLPAVLQKCRVVVCHGGAGTVLAALERGVPLVIVSKGTPSQVRMAEACAEAGVAAVAGTDADSIETAVNLVLDTPTFRQRAGVVAEQISAMPEPAALISDLEAVV
;
A
#
# COMPACT_ATOMS: atom_id res chain seq x y z
N MET A 1 -17.68 0.24 14.68
CA MET A 1 -16.42 0.99 14.82
C MET A 1 -16.58 2.46 15.24
N THR A 2 -17.72 3.11 15.00
CA THR A 2 -17.93 4.53 15.41
C THR A 2 -17.98 4.71 16.93
N GLN A 3 -18.55 3.74 17.66
CA GLN A 3 -18.77 3.84 19.11
C GLN A 3 -17.48 3.58 19.92
N GLU A 4 -16.71 2.54 19.57
CA GLU A 4 -15.42 2.25 20.20
C GLU A 4 -14.37 3.33 19.93
N ARG A 5 -14.37 3.90 18.71
CA ARG A 5 -13.52 5.04 18.33
C ARG A 5 -13.85 6.28 19.15
N ALA A 6 -15.14 6.57 19.34
CA ALA A 6 -15.59 7.71 20.15
C ALA A 6 -15.30 7.52 21.65
N LEU A 7 -15.24 6.27 22.13
CA LEU A 7 -14.95 5.95 23.54
C LEU A 7 -13.47 6.10 23.90
N ARG A 8 -12.54 5.71 23.01
CA ARG A 8 -11.10 5.79 23.29
C ARG A 8 -10.48 7.14 22.97
N TRP A 9 -10.99 7.86 21.97
CA TRP A 9 -10.46 9.16 21.54
C TRP A 9 -11.59 10.14 21.14
N PRO A 10 -12.37 10.65 22.12
CA PRO A 10 -13.58 11.43 21.86
C PRO A 10 -13.34 12.70 21.04
N GLU A 11 -12.19 13.36 21.22
CA GLU A 11 -11.73 14.55 20.47
C GLU A 11 -11.61 14.37 18.94
N THR A 12 -11.75 13.14 18.44
CA THR A 12 -11.51 12.77 17.03
C THR A 12 -12.77 12.58 16.20
N THR A 13 -13.95 12.67 16.82
CA THR A 13 -15.23 12.39 16.14
C THR A 13 -15.67 13.47 15.16
N SER A 14 -15.07 14.67 15.20
CA SER A 14 -15.45 15.84 14.39
C SER A 14 -14.50 16.17 13.23
N GLN A 15 -13.44 15.39 12.99
CA GLN A 15 -12.41 15.72 11.99
C GLN A 15 -12.45 14.79 10.75
N PRO A 16 -12.05 15.30 9.56
CA PRO A 16 -11.93 14.46 8.36
C PRO A 16 -10.90 13.34 8.56
N SER A 17 -11.14 12.17 7.94
CA SER A 17 -10.37 10.93 8.15
C SER A 17 -8.87 11.04 7.83
N THR A 18 -8.49 11.99 6.97
CA THR A 18 -7.10 12.24 6.54
C THR A 18 -6.25 12.86 7.65
N ALA A 19 -6.82 13.79 8.42
CA ALA A 19 -6.15 14.40 9.57
C ALA A 19 -5.93 13.40 10.71
N TRP A 20 -6.83 12.43 10.86
CA TRP A 20 -6.69 11.35 11.85
C TRP A 20 -5.50 10.45 11.56
N ALA A 21 -5.34 9.97 10.32
CA ALA A 21 -4.27 9.03 10.00
C ALA A 21 -2.89 9.63 10.29
N VAL A 22 -2.65 10.87 9.85
CA VAL A 22 -1.40 11.60 10.12
C VAL A 22 -1.17 11.76 11.63
N ARG A 23 -2.18 12.19 12.40
CA ARG A 23 -2.09 12.31 13.88
C ARG A 23 -1.82 10.99 14.57
N MET A 24 -2.48 9.92 14.15
CA MET A 24 -2.32 8.59 14.73
C MET A 24 -0.87 8.13 14.61
N PHE A 25 -0.25 8.28 13.44
CA PHE A 25 1.14 7.90 13.23
C PHE A 25 2.15 8.88 13.88
N THR A 26 1.86 10.19 13.90
CA THR A 26 2.81 11.23 14.40
C THR A 26 2.69 11.57 15.89
N GLN A 27 1.48 11.63 16.43
CA GLN A 27 1.19 12.14 17.78
C GLN A 27 0.86 11.02 18.78
N ILE A 28 0.54 9.82 18.29
CA ILE A 28 0.22 8.67 19.14
C ILE A 28 1.29 7.60 19.00
N LEU A 29 1.49 7.03 17.81
CA LEU A 29 2.43 5.91 17.63
C LEU A 29 3.90 6.34 17.74
N ALA A 30 4.32 7.34 16.97
CA ALA A 30 5.73 7.76 16.97
C ALA A 30 6.26 8.11 18.38
N PRO A 31 5.56 8.87 19.25
CA PRO A 31 6.03 9.12 20.60
C PRO A 31 6.16 7.86 21.46
N THR A 32 5.27 6.88 21.28
CA THR A 32 5.31 5.62 22.05
C THR A 32 6.51 4.74 21.72
N VAL A 33 7.04 4.83 20.50
CA VAL A 33 8.19 4.03 20.08
C VAL A 33 9.51 4.82 20.12
N LEU A 34 9.48 6.15 20.11
CA LEU A 34 10.67 7.00 20.06
C LEU A 34 11.62 6.75 21.23
N ALA A 35 11.10 6.60 22.47
CA ALA A 35 11.95 6.36 23.64
C ALA A 35 12.75 5.06 23.53
N ASP A 36 12.10 3.98 23.07
CA ASP A 36 12.76 2.69 22.84
C ASP A 36 13.75 2.76 21.68
N LEU A 37 13.42 3.51 20.62
CA LEU A 37 14.30 3.70 19.48
C LEU A 37 15.55 4.49 19.84
N LEU A 38 15.44 5.55 20.64
CA LEU A 38 16.60 6.31 21.14
C LEU A 38 17.55 5.42 21.95
N ARG A 39 16.99 4.60 22.86
CA ARG A 39 17.78 3.63 23.62
C ARG A 39 18.45 2.60 22.70
N LEU A 40 17.72 2.09 21.71
CA LEU A 40 18.27 1.14 20.74
C LEU A 40 19.42 1.76 19.94
N VAL A 41 19.28 3.01 19.51
CA VAL A 41 20.33 3.73 18.78
C VAL A 41 21.58 3.94 19.65
N GLU A 42 21.41 4.28 20.94
CA GLU A 42 22.53 4.44 21.88
C GLU A 42 23.26 3.10 22.15
N ASP A 43 22.49 2.02 22.35
CA ASP A 43 23.00 0.68 22.68
C ASP A 43 23.65 0.00 21.47
N TRP A 44 22.97 0.00 20.32
CA TRP A 44 23.39 -0.72 19.11
C TRP A 44 24.34 0.09 18.23
N ARG A 45 24.22 1.42 18.26
CA ARG A 45 25.02 2.37 17.45
C ARG A 45 24.96 2.09 15.95
N PRO A 46 23.77 2.19 15.32
CA PRO A 46 23.66 2.08 13.88
C PRO A 46 24.49 3.12 13.15
N ASP A 47 25.02 2.73 12.00
CA ASP A 47 25.60 3.66 11.04
C ASP A 47 24.53 4.29 10.12
N LEU A 48 23.38 3.62 9.95
CA LEU A 48 22.26 4.05 9.11
C LEU A 48 20.93 3.58 9.68
N ILE A 49 19.89 4.41 9.58
CA ILE A 49 18.50 4.02 9.85
C ILE A 49 17.73 3.90 8.53
N VAL A 50 17.11 2.76 8.26
CA VAL A 50 16.14 2.60 7.17
C VAL A 50 14.75 2.50 7.78
N HIS A 51 13.85 3.40 7.39
CA HIS A 51 12.51 3.49 7.98
C HIS A 51 11.42 3.62 6.90
N GLU A 52 10.20 3.22 7.24
CA GLU A 52 9.04 3.26 6.35
C GLU A 52 8.42 4.68 6.32
N GLU A 53 7.79 5.11 5.22
CA GLU A 53 7.28 6.49 5.04
C GLU A 53 6.13 6.89 6.00
N GLY A 54 5.51 5.94 6.69
CA GLY A 54 4.54 6.14 7.77
C GLY A 54 5.12 6.00 9.18
N GLU A 55 6.40 5.67 9.32
CA GLU A 55 7.13 5.60 10.58
C GLU A 55 7.92 6.90 10.78
N TYR A 56 7.53 7.70 11.78
CA TYR A 56 8.04 9.07 11.97
C TYR A 56 9.03 9.23 13.13
N ALA A 57 9.24 8.21 13.96
CA ALA A 57 10.23 8.27 15.03
C ALA A 57 11.66 8.07 14.50
N GLY A 58 11.86 7.30 13.43
CA GLY A 58 13.14 7.05 12.77
C GLY A 58 13.93 8.31 12.45
N PRO A 59 13.36 9.27 11.68
CA PRO A 59 14.01 10.54 11.38
C PRO A 59 14.39 11.34 12.62
N VAL A 60 13.55 11.32 13.68
CA VAL A 60 13.79 12.05 14.92
C VAL A 60 14.95 11.42 15.71
N ALA A 61 14.98 10.09 15.81
CA ALA A 61 16.07 9.36 16.46
C ALA A 61 17.40 9.53 15.71
N GLY A 62 17.38 9.45 14.37
CA GLY A 62 18.55 9.70 13.53
C GLY A 62 19.08 11.12 13.70
N ALA A 63 18.19 12.12 13.66
CA ALA A 63 18.57 13.52 13.88
C ALA A 63 19.13 13.77 15.28
N HIS A 64 18.55 13.15 16.31
CA HIS A 64 19.03 13.28 17.69
C HIS A 64 20.42 12.68 17.88
N ALA A 65 20.68 11.52 17.26
CA ALA A 65 21.96 10.83 17.37
C ALA A 65 23.02 11.30 16.35
N GLY A 66 22.65 12.13 15.37
CA GLY A 66 23.54 12.53 14.28
C GLY A 66 23.81 11.43 13.26
N ILE A 67 22.89 10.47 13.12
CA ILE A 67 22.98 9.31 12.23
C ILE A 67 22.09 9.55 10.99
N PRO A 68 22.55 9.24 9.77
CA PRO A 68 21.73 9.40 8.58
C PRO A 68 20.56 8.40 8.55
N TRP A 69 19.52 8.73 7.78
CA TRP A 69 18.36 7.86 7.58
C TRP A 69 17.81 7.89 6.16
N VAL A 70 17.40 6.73 5.65
CA VAL A 70 16.78 6.55 4.35
C VAL A 70 15.32 6.16 4.52
N THR A 71 14.44 6.82 3.79
CA THR A 71 13.01 6.48 3.76
C THR A 71 12.75 5.39 2.73
N HIS A 72 11.96 4.38 3.08
CA HIS A 72 11.42 3.38 2.17
C HIS A 72 9.93 3.62 1.98
N ALA A 73 9.50 3.96 0.76
CA ALA A 73 8.08 4.13 0.46
C ALA A 73 7.34 2.78 0.45
N TRP A 74 6.06 2.75 0.84
CA TRP A 74 5.25 1.52 0.79
C TRP A 74 4.80 1.18 -0.65
N GLY A 75 5.08 2.05 -1.63
CA GLY A 75 4.88 1.80 -3.06
C GLY A 75 3.67 2.46 -3.71
N SER A 76 2.97 3.35 -3.00
CA SER A 76 1.99 4.25 -3.62
C SER A 76 2.67 5.45 -4.27
N PRO A 77 1.96 6.20 -5.14
CA PRO A 77 2.39 7.54 -5.52
C PRO A 77 2.63 8.38 -4.26
N LEU A 78 3.75 9.12 -4.27
CA LEU A 78 4.24 9.85 -3.10
C LEU A 78 3.27 10.95 -2.70
N ARG A 79 3.44 11.43 -1.47
CA ARG A 79 2.65 12.52 -0.92
C ARG A 79 2.90 13.82 -1.72
N PRO A 80 1.84 14.57 -2.04
CA PRO A 80 2.01 15.91 -2.58
C PRO A 80 2.59 16.84 -1.50
N VAL A 81 3.10 17.99 -1.91
CA VAL A 81 3.81 18.92 -1.01
C VAL A 81 2.91 19.37 0.15
N GLU A 82 1.63 19.57 -0.10
CA GLU A 82 0.65 20.03 0.89
C GLU A 82 0.50 19.04 2.05
N GLU A 83 0.57 17.73 1.77
CA GLU A 83 0.55 16.70 2.81
C GLU A 83 1.84 16.65 3.62
N LEU A 84 3.00 16.94 2.99
CA LEU A 84 4.27 17.05 3.69
C LEU A 84 4.30 18.25 4.63
N VAL A 85 3.76 19.40 4.21
CA VAL A 85 3.61 20.58 5.06
C VAL A 85 2.67 20.28 6.23
N SER A 86 1.53 19.63 5.99
CA SER A 86 0.64 19.24 7.07
C SER A 86 1.30 18.26 8.06
N LEU A 87 2.15 17.35 7.56
CA LEU A 87 2.94 16.45 8.41
C LEU A 87 3.90 17.23 9.33
N GLU A 88 4.59 18.26 8.82
CA GLU A 88 5.48 19.11 9.62
C GLU A 88 4.73 19.71 10.82
N GLU A 89 3.55 20.28 10.60
CA GLU A 89 2.71 20.89 11.66
C GLU A 89 2.36 19.88 12.76
N HIS A 90 2.04 18.64 12.38
CA HIS A 90 1.67 17.61 13.34
C HIS A 90 2.87 17.01 14.08
N ALA A 91 4.06 17.04 13.47
CA ALA A 91 5.28 16.46 14.00
C ALA A 91 6.05 17.38 14.97
N VAL A 92 5.73 18.68 15.05
CA VAL A 92 6.42 19.65 15.95
C VAL A 92 6.61 19.11 17.38
N GLY A 93 5.56 18.54 17.97
CA GLY A 93 5.61 17.97 19.32
C GLY A 93 6.58 16.79 19.44
N LEU A 94 6.68 15.95 18.41
CA LEU A 94 7.59 14.82 18.38
C LEU A 94 9.05 15.28 18.32
N TRP A 95 9.39 16.22 17.42
CA TRP A 95 10.76 16.74 17.28
C TRP A 95 11.21 17.53 18.51
N SER A 96 10.34 18.40 19.04
CA SER A 96 10.65 19.20 20.23
C SER A 96 10.82 18.35 21.50
N SER A 97 10.23 17.15 21.56
CA SER A 97 10.40 16.24 22.71
C SER A 97 11.86 15.82 22.96
N VAL A 98 12.71 15.91 21.92
CA VAL A 98 14.15 15.64 21.98
C VAL A 98 15.00 16.90 21.81
N GLY A 99 14.37 18.09 21.91
CA GLY A 99 15.06 19.38 21.80
C GLY A 99 15.43 19.81 20.38
N LEU A 100 14.82 19.22 19.35
CA LEU A 100 15.07 19.56 17.95
C LEU A 100 13.92 20.36 17.34
N GLU A 101 14.25 21.20 16.36
CA GLU A 101 13.25 21.84 15.49
C GLU A 101 12.77 20.84 14.42
N VAL A 102 11.48 20.94 14.05
CA VAL A 102 10.92 20.09 13.01
C VAL A 102 11.57 20.41 11.65
N MET A 103 11.95 19.37 10.93
CA MET A 103 12.51 19.50 9.59
C MET A 103 11.40 19.49 8.54
N SER A 104 11.70 20.01 7.34
CA SER A 104 10.75 19.90 6.23
C SER A 104 10.39 18.43 5.95
N GLY A 105 9.11 18.18 5.66
CA GLY A 105 8.51 16.86 5.53
C GLY A 105 8.64 15.98 6.77
N SER A 106 8.87 16.55 7.97
CA SER A 106 9.27 15.80 9.17
C SER A 106 10.49 14.89 8.93
N GLY A 107 11.45 15.36 8.12
CA GLY A 107 12.68 14.64 7.82
C GLY A 107 12.53 13.51 6.80
N LEU A 108 11.33 13.26 6.27
CA LEU A 108 11.14 12.28 5.20
C LEU A 108 12.02 12.61 3.99
N TYR A 109 12.57 11.56 3.38
CA TYR A 109 13.36 11.61 2.13
C TYR A 109 14.68 12.38 2.21
N ARG A 110 15.08 12.86 3.40
CA ARG A 110 16.25 13.74 3.58
C ARG A 110 17.54 13.15 3.05
N TYR A 111 17.90 11.92 3.45
CA TYR A 111 19.11 11.24 2.97
C TYR A 111 18.83 10.21 1.88
N GLY A 112 17.62 10.23 1.32
CA GLY A 112 17.25 9.43 0.17
C GLY A 112 15.96 8.66 0.37
N LEU A 113 15.45 8.18 -0.76
CA LEU A 113 14.19 7.47 -0.87
C LEU A 113 14.37 6.18 -1.67
N LEU A 114 14.12 5.04 -1.04
CA LEU A 114 13.87 3.77 -1.73
C LEU A 114 12.42 3.76 -2.20
N ASN A 115 12.19 3.77 -3.51
CA ASN A 115 10.86 3.89 -4.08
C ASN A 115 10.48 2.66 -4.94
N PRO A 116 9.55 1.82 -4.46
CA PRO A 116 9.02 0.71 -5.25
C PRO A 116 7.90 1.10 -6.22
N CYS A 117 7.42 2.35 -6.19
CA CYS A 117 6.40 2.82 -7.12
C CYS A 117 7.02 3.07 -8.51
N PRO A 118 6.55 2.39 -9.57
CA PRO A 118 7.06 2.57 -10.92
C PRO A 118 6.76 3.98 -11.44
N ALA A 119 7.65 4.54 -12.26
CA ALA A 119 7.55 5.95 -12.67
C ALA A 119 6.26 6.26 -13.47
N MET A 120 5.63 5.27 -14.12
CA MET A 120 4.35 5.47 -14.81
C MET A 120 3.18 5.75 -13.85
N LEU A 121 3.34 5.42 -12.55
CA LEU A 121 2.36 5.71 -11.51
C LEU A 121 2.81 6.86 -10.59
N GLN A 122 4.01 7.42 -10.79
CA GLN A 122 4.59 8.43 -9.90
C GLN A 122 4.49 9.82 -10.52
N VAL A 123 4.07 10.82 -9.72
CA VAL A 123 3.91 12.21 -10.18
C VAL A 123 5.14 13.09 -9.82
N GLY A 124 6.07 12.55 -9.04
CA GLY A 124 7.33 13.19 -8.63
C GLY A 124 7.82 12.64 -7.29
N ALA A 125 8.91 13.19 -6.76
CA ALA A 125 9.40 12.87 -5.41
C ALA A 125 9.75 14.16 -4.64
N PRO A 126 8.74 14.93 -4.20
CA PRO A 126 8.97 16.21 -3.54
C PRO A 126 9.81 16.04 -2.26
N GLY A 127 10.87 16.84 -2.13
CA GLY A 127 11.74 16.85 -0.96
C GLY A 127 12.80 15.73 -0.91
N ALA A 128 12.79 14.77 -1.84
CA ALA A 128 13.82 13.74 -1.91
C ALA A 128 15.10 14.29 -2.55
N SER A 129 16.23 14.15 -1.84
CA SER A 129 17.56 14.51 -2.35
C SER A 129 18.07 13.49 -3.37
N VAL A 130 17.77 12.21 -3.12
CA VAL A 130 18.08 11.08 -3.99
C VAL A 130 16.88 10.13 -4.00
N VAL A 131 16.56 9.57 -5.17
CA VAL A 131 15.53 8.54 -5.32
C VAL A 131 16.18 7.32 -5.94
N TRP A 132 16.12 6.20 -5.24
CA TRP A 132 16.53 4.88 -5.71
C TRP A 132 15.28 4.07 -6.03
N PRO A 133 14.96 3.85 -7.32
CA PRO A 133 13.96 2.89 -7.71
C PRO A 133 14.36 1.51 -7.20
N VAL A 134 13.47 0.81 -6.50
CA VAL A 134 13.70 -0.53 -5.99
C VAL A 134 12.61 -1.46 -6.47
N ARG A 135 12.96 -2.61 -7.04
CA ARG A 135 11.97 -3.58 -7.49
C ARG A 135 11.15 -4.08 -6.30
N PRO A 136 9.81 -4.06 -6.37
CA PRO A 136 8.96 -4.72 -5.37
C PRO A 136 9.31 -6.21 -5.32
N ALA A 137 9.56 -6.74 -4.13
CA ALA A 137 9.88 -8.15 -3.93
C ALA A 137 8.89 -8.78 -2.92
N PRO A 138 8.31 -9.96 -3.22
CA PRO A 138 7.49 -10.68 -2.26
C PRO A 138 8.35 -11.23 -1.11
N LEU A 139 7.77 -11.32 0.09
CA LEU A 139 8.43 -12.02 1.21
C LEU A 139 8.57 -13.51 0.87
N SER A 140 9.80 -14.03 0.92
CA SER A 140 10.15 -15.37 0.41
C SER A 140 9.58 -16.53 1.24
N ASP A 141 9.33 -16.32 2.53
CA ASP A 141 8.91 -17.33 3.51
C ASP A 141 7.45 -17.82 3.35
N ARG A 142 6.65 -17.15 2.52
CA ARG A 142 5.25 -17.52 2.25
C ARG A 142 4.98 -17.91 0.80
N SER A 143 6.04 -18.10 0.01
CA SER A 143 5.96 -18.50 -1.40
C SER A 143 5.58 -19.98 -1.60
N ASP A 144 5.71 -20.80 -0.56
CA ASP A 144 5.49 -22.26 -0.57
C ASP A 144 4.03 -22.70 -0.31
N ALA A 145 3.09 -21.75 -0.18
CA ALA A 145 1.67 -22.09 -0.03
C ALA A 145 1.13 -22.72 -1.33
N GLU A 146 0.25 -23.73 -1.21
CA GLU A 146 -0.37 -24.40 -2.36
C GLU A 146 -0.89 -23.39 -3.39
N ALA A 147 -0.51 -23.60 -4.65
CA ALA A 147 -0.81 -22.68 -5.74
C ALA A 147 -2.29 -22.79 -6.15
N ASP A 148 -3.14 -22.02 -5.48
CA ASP A 148 -4.48 -21.75 -6.00
C ASP A 148 -4.34 -21.05 -7.37
N THR A 149 -4.71 -21.73 -8.45
CA THR A 149 -4.73 -21.10 -9.79
C THR A 149 -6.08 -20.43 -10.01
N ALA A 150 -6.08 -19.14 -10.34
CA ALA A 150 -7.30 -18.38 -10.63
C ALA A 150 -7.18 -17.61 -11.94
N ASP A 151 -8.34 -17.35 -12.56
CA ASP A 151 -8.46 -16.48 -13.72
C ASP A 151 -8.81 -15.04 -13.28
N ALA A 152 -9.23 -14.84 -12.02
CA ALA A 152 -9.37 -13.54 -11.38
C ALA A 152 -9.03 -13.63 -9.88
N TYR A 153 -8.55 -12.53 -9.31
CA TYR A 153 -8.29 -12.41 -7.88
C TYR A 153 -9.03 -11.19 -7.30
N VAL A 154 -9.66 -11.37 -6.15
CA VAL A 154 -10.36 -10.32 -5.41
C VAL A 154 -9.81 -10.24 -3.99
N GLY A 155 -9.40 -9.05 -3.54
CA GLY A 155 -8.91 -8.89 -2.18
C GLY A 155 -8.81 -7.44 -1.72
N PHE A 156 -9.27 -7.19 -0.49
CA PHE A 156 -9.33 -5.85 0.08
C PHE A 156 -8.35 -5.62 1.24
N GLY A 157 -7.22 -6.33 1.23
CA GLY A 157 -6.17 -6.20 2.23
C GLY A 157 -6.47 -6.99 3.50
N THR A 158 -5.79 -6.63 4.58
CA THR A 158 -5.87 -7.32 5.88
C THR A 158 -6.41 -6.46 7.01
N VAL A 159 -6.66 -5.16 6.76
CA VAL A 159 -7.29 -4.29 7.74
C VAL A 159 -8.78 -4.64 7.76
N PRO A 160 -9.35 -5.11 8.89
CA PRO A 160 -10.70 -5.67 8.92
C PRO A 160 -11.78 -4.73 8.38
N LEU A 161 -11.61 -3.41 8.60
CA LEU A 161 -12.50 -2.37 8.06
C LEU A 161 -12.67 -2.46 6.53
N PHE A 162 -11.65 -2.91 5.81
CA PHE A 162 -11.66 -3.05 4.36
C PHE A 162 -11.80 -4.52 3.93
N ALA A 163 -11.13 -5.42 4.65
CA ALA A 163 -10.93 -6.82 4.26
C ALA A 163 -12.20 -7.67 4.31
N ASP A 164 -13.16 -7.34 5.17
CA ASP A 164 -14.25 -8.24 5.57
C ASP A 164 -15.65 -7.72 5.17
N ASP A 165 -15.71 -6.82 4.19
CA ASP A 165 -16.96 -6.37 3.60
C ASP A 165 -17.51 -7.43 2.64
N PHE A 166 -18.35 -8.33 3.18
CA PHE A 166 -18.91 -9.45 2.43
C PHE A 166 -19.64 -9.02 1.16
N ASP A 167 -20.48 -7.98 1.22
CA ASP A 167 -21.33 -7.61 0.10
C ASP A 167 -20.50 -7.12 -1.08
N VAL A 168 -19.47 -6.31 -0.81
CA VAL A 168 -18.52 -5.83 -1.82
C VAL A 168 -17.65 -6.96 -2.36
N LEU A 169 -17.15 -7.86 -1.50
CA LEU A 169 -16.36 -9.03 -1.94
C LEU A 169 -17.19 -9.95 -2.84
N ALA A 170 -18.42 -10.23 -2.43
CA ALA A 170 -19.33 -11.10 -3.17
C ALA A 170 -19.76 -10.46 -4.48
N ALA A 171 -20.00 -9.14 -4.51
CA ALA A 171 -20.26 -8.41 -5.75
C ALA A 171 -19.08 -8.54 -6.74
N ALA A 172 -17.86 -8.22 -6.30
CA ALA A 172 -16.66 -8.35 -7.13
C ALA A 172 -16.42 -9.77 -7.63
N ALA A 173 -16.61 -10.77 -6.76
CA ALA A 173 -16.46 -12.18 -7.12
C ALA A 173 -17.51 -12.62 -8.14
N ARG A 174 -18.78 -12.24 -7.95
CA ARG A 174 -19.87 -12.54 -8.89
C ARG A 174 -19.65 -11.87 -10.24
N SER A 175 -19.20 -10.62 -10.29
CA SER A 175 -18.88 -9.92 -11.55
C SER A 175 -17.80 -10.67 -12.34
N CYS A 176 -16.76 -11.17 -11.67
CA CYS A 176 -15.74 -11.99 -12.32
C CYS A 176 -16.28 -13.36 -12.78
N ALA A 177 -17.06 -14.03 -11.91
CA ALA A 177 -17.66 -15.34 -12.22
C ALA A 177 -18.68 -15.28 -13.38
N ALA A 178 -19.42 -14.18 -13.51
CA ALA A 178 -20.34 -13.93 -14.63
C ALA A 178 -19.63 -13.86 -15.99
N ARG A 179 -18.33 -13.51 -15.99
CA ARG A 179 -17.43 -13.56 -17.15
C ARG A 179 -16.78 -14.93 -17.35
N GLY A 180 -17.23 -15.93 -16.61
CA GLY A 180 -16.73 -17.31 -16.66
C GLY A 180 -15.40 -17.54 -15.94
N LEU A 181 -14.89 -16.55 -15.20
CA LEU A 181 -13.58 -16.63 -14.53
C LEU A 181 -13.65 -17.43 -13.24
N ARG A 182 -12.70 -18.34 -13.02
CA ARG A 182 -12.47 -18.94 -11.69
C ARG A 182 -11.83 -17.87 -10.82
N THR A 183 -12.49 -17.52 -9.73
CA THR A 183 -12.15 -16.36 -8.92
C THR A 183 -11.72 -16.79 -7.53
N VAL A 184 -10.52 -16.39 -7.11
CA VAL A 184 -10.09 -16.52 -5.72
C VAL A 184 -10.38 -15.21 -5.01
N VAL A 185 -10.95 -15.30 -3.81
CA VAL A 185 -11.30 -14.15 -2.98
C VAL A 185 -10.64 -14.29 -1.62
N THR A 186 -9.91 -13.27 -1.18
CA THR A 186 -9.31 -13.26 0.16
C THR A 186 -10.01 -12.29 1.12
N THR A 187 -10.20 -12.74 2.35
CA THR A 187 -10.76 -12.01 3.51
C THR A 187 -9.96 -12.39 4.76
N THR A 188 -10.04 -11.65 5.86
CA THR A 188 -9.42 -12.04 7.14
C THR A 188 -10.28 -12.95 7.99
N ASN A 189 -11.48 -13.31 7.53
CA ASN A 189 -12.48 -14.05 8.30
C ASN A 189 -12.84 -15.38 7.63
N ASP A 190 -12.66 -16.50 8.36
CA ASP A 190 -12.94 -17.85 7.84
C ASP A 190 -14.42 -18.08 7.48
N GLU A 191 -15.35 -17.50 8.24
CA GLU A 191 -16.79 -17.62 7.97
C GLU A 191 -17.17 -16.89 6.67
N ILE A 192 -16.60 -15.70 6.46
CA ILE A 192 -16.78 -14.95 5.20
C ILE A 192 -16.16 -15.73 4.03
N ALA A 193 -14.98 -16.32 4.20
CA ALA A 193 -14.32 -17.13 3.18
C ALA A 193 -15.15 -18.36 2.79
N ALA A 194 -15.69 -19.09 3.78
CA ALA A 194 -16.56 -20.24 3.55
C ALA A 194 -17.82 -19.82 2.79
N ARG A 195 -18.50 -18.77 3.27
CA ARG A 195 -19.72 -18.25 2.67
C ARG A 195 -19.53 -17.80 1.21
N LEU A 196 -18.41 -17.13 0.89
CA LEU A 196 -18.07 -16.74 -0.47
C LEU A 196 -17.90 -17.94 -1.40
N SER A 197 -17.37 -19.06 -0.89
CA SER A 197 -17.23 -20.30 -1.66
C SER A 197 -18.59 -20.95 -1.93
N ASP A 198 -19.43 -21.03 -0.89
CA ASP A 198 -20.75 -21.66 -0.96
C ASP A 198 -21.71 -20.90 -1.88
N GLU A 199 -21.76 -19.57 -1.78
CA GLU A 199 -22.60 -18.72 -2.64
C GLU A 199 -21.99 -18.52 -4.05
N GLY A 200 -20.75 -18.97 -4.25
CA GLY A 200 -19.94 -18.76 -5.44
C GLY A 200 -20.28 -19.57 -6.68
N GLY A 201 -21.30 -20.44 -6.61
CA GLY A 201 -21.72 -21.29 -7.74
C GLY A 201 -20.61 -22.19 -8.30
N GLY A 202 -19.64 -22.59 -7.47
CA GLY A 202 -18.50 -23.42 -7.84
C GLY A 202 -17.40 -22.72 -8.65
N ARG A 203 -17.52 -21.40 -8.89
CA ARG A 203 -16.48 -20.59 -9.57
C ARG A 203 -15.73 -19.65 -8.65
N VAL A 204 -16.21 -19.46 -7.43
CA VAL A 204 -15.56 -18.62 -6.42
C VAL A 204 -14.95 -19.52 -5.34
N LEU A 205 -13.73 -19.15 -4.94
CA LEU A 205 -12.98 -19.82 -3.90
C LEU A 205 -12.55 -18.80 -2.85
N GLY A 206 -13.22 -18.81 -1.70
CA GLY A 206 -12.85 -17.99 -0.56
C GLY A 206 -11.65 -18.57 0.19
N ARG A 207 -10.74 -17.70 0.60
CA ARG A 207 -9.52 -18.01 1.33
C ARG A 207 -9.26 -16.95 2.39
N THR A 208 -8.61 -17.33 3.49
CA THR A 208 -8.06 -16.34 4.43
C THR A 208 -6.64 -15.89 4.07
N PHE A 209 -5.97 -16.66 3.22
CA PHE A 209 -4.65 -16.32 2.70
C PHE A 209 -4.37 -17.07 1.39
N VAL A 210 -3.66 -16.41 0.47
CA VAL A 210 -3.03 -17.04 -0.70
C VAL A 210 -1.67 -16.41 -0.99
N SER A 211 -0.80 -17.14 -1.68
CA SER A 211 0.40 -16.57 -2.29
C SER A 211 0.00 -15.71 -3.50
N LEU A 212 0.16 -14.39 -3.39
CA LEU A 212 -0.09 -13.46 -4.49
C LEU A 212 0.73 -13.80 -5.76
N PRO A 213 2.05 -14.07 -5.67
CA PRO A 213 2.81 -14.49 -6.84
C PRO A 213 2.27 -15.75 -7.54
N ALA A 214 1.70 -16.69 -6.78
CA ALA A 214 1.13 -17.92 -7.32
C ALA A 214 -0.25 -17.69 -7.97
N VAL A 215 -1.17 -17.01 -7.27
CA VAL A 215 -2.54 -16.81 -7.75
C VAL A 215 -2.60 -15.91 -8.99
N LEU A 216 -1.70 -14.94 -9.09
CA LEU A 216 -1.69 -13.94 -10.16
C LEU A 216 -1.17 -14.47 -11.51
N GLN A 217 -0.52 -15.64 -11.54
CA GLN A 217 0.12 -16.18 -12.76
C GLN A 217 -0.81 -16.28 -13.97
N LYS A 218 -2.09 -16.57 -13.73
CA LYS A 218 -3.11 -16.77 -14.78
C LYS A 218 -4.23 -15.73 -14.72
N CYS A 219 -4.13 -14.77 -13.79
CA CYS A 219 -5.19 -13.80 -13.58
C CYS A 219 -5.37 -12.90 -14.80
N ARG A 220 -6.63 -12.67 -15.15
CA ARG A 220 -7.04 -11.78 -16.22
C ARG A 220 -7.31 -10.36 -15.73
N VAL A 221 -7.73 -10.25 -14.49
CA VAL A 221 -8.07 -9.02 -13.77
C VAL A 221 -7.85 -9.24 -12.27
N VAL A 222 -7.49 -8.17 -11.56
CA VAL A 222 -7.47 -8.11 -10.10
C VAL A 222 -8.45 -7.06 -9.63
N VAL A 223 -9.36 -7.41 -8.71
CA VAL A 223 -10.24 -6.46 -8.03
C VAL A 223 -9.71 -6.20 -6.63
N CYS A 224 -9.34 -4.96 -6.34
CA CYS A 224 -8.79 -4.59 -5.05
C CYS A 224 -9.26 -3.20 -4.59
N HIS A 225 -8.73 -2.70 -3.48
CA HIS A 225 -9.08 -1.40 -2.90
C HIS A 225 -7.95 -0.36 -3.05
N GLY A 226 -6.96 -0.62 -3.91
CA GLY A 226 -5.84 0.30 -4.17
C GLY A 226 -4.64 0.16 -3.22
N GLY A 227 -4.58 -0.90 -2.42
CA GLY A 227 -3.40 -1.19 -1.60
C GLY A 227 -2.16 -1.49 -2.44
N ALA A 228 -1.04 -0.81 -2.14
CA ALA A 228 0.18 -0.84 -2.96
C ALA A 228 0.72 -2.25 -3.21
N GLY A 229 0.75 -3.13 -2.20
CA GLY A 229 1.23 -4.51 -2.36
C GLY A 229 0.46 -5.31 -3.42
N THR A 230 -0.88 -5.26 -3.40
CA THR A 230 -1.71 -5.96 -4.40
C THR A 230 -1.60 -5.32 -5.78
N VAL A 231 -1.59 -3.99 -5.84
CA VAL A 231 -1.46 -3.25 -7.11
C VAL A 231 -0.12 -3.55 -7.78
N LEU A 232 0.99 -3.42 -7.05
CA LEU A 232 2.32 -3.68 -7.58
C LEU A 232 2.50 -5.15 -7.98
N ALA A 233 2.00 -6.11 -7.18
CA ALA A 233 2.06 -7.52 -7.53
C ALA A 233 1.26 -7.85 -8.81
N ALA A 234 0.10 -7.22 -9.01
CA ALA A 234 -0.69 -7.39 -10.23
C ALA A 234 0.02 -6.80 -11.46
N LEU A 235 0.55 -5.59 -11.33
CA LEU A 235 1.22 -4.89 -12.42
C LEU A 235 2.57 -5.49 -12.78
N GLU A 236 3.32 -6.07 -11.82
CA GLU A 236 4.51 -6.88 -12.09
C GLU A 236 4.20 -8.05 -13.03
N ARG A 237 2.97 -8.59 -12.99
CA ARG A 237 2.48 -9.65 -13.87
C ARG A 237 1.74 -9.14 -15.12
N GLY A 238 1.68 -7.83 -15.32
CA GLY A 238 0.94 -7.21 -16.42
C GLY A 238 -0.57 -7.45 -16.35
N VAL A 239 -1.10 -7.66 -15.14
CA VAL A 239 -2.53 -7.90 -14.91
C VAL A 239 -3.21 -6.56 -14.61
N PRO A 240 -4.23 -6.15 -15.39
CA PRO A 240 -4.96 -4.92 -15.13
C PRO A 240 -5.88 -5.03 -13.91
N LEU A 241 -6.32 -3.87 -13.42
CA LEU A 241 -6.97 -3.73 -12.12
C LEU A 241 -8.39 -3.18 -12.24
N VAL A 242 -9.25 -3.56 -11.29
CA VAL A 242 -10.42 -2.79 -10.87
C VAL A 242 -10.16 -2.34 -9.44
N ILE A 243 -10.21 -1.04 -9.20
CA ILE A 243 -9.96 -0.46 -7.88
C ILE A 243 -11.28 0.05 -7.31
N VAL A 244 -11.77 -0.62 -6.28
CA VAL A 244 -12.94 -0.22 -5.49
C VAL A 244 -12.53 0.88 -4.52
N SER A 245 -13.06 2.09 -4.74
CA SER A 245 -12.69 3.27 -3.97
C SER A 245 -13.33 3.24 -2.58
N LYS A 246 -12.59 2.70 -1.60
CA LYS A 246 -12.97 2.67 -0.18
C LYS A 246 -11.80 2.94 0.77
N GLY A 247 -10.72 3.50 0.22
CA GLY A 247 -9.40 3.49 0.83
C GLY A 247 -8.97 4.76 1.54
N THR A 248 -7.76 4.70 2.12
CA THR A 248 -7.03 5.85 2.68
C THR A 248 -6.56 6.80 1.57
N PRO A 249 -6.07 8.02 1.88
CA PRO A 249 -5.58 8.97 0.87
C PRO A 249 -4.55 8.37 -0.10
N SER A 250 -3.63 7.54 0.39
CA SER A 250 -2.64 6.89 -0.46
C SER A 250 -3.23 5.87 -1.45
N GLN A 251 -4.36 5.24 -1.08
CA GLN A 251 -5.10 4.32 -1.95
C GLN A 251 -5.94 5.07 -2.97
N VAL A 252 -6.49 6.24 -2.61
CA VAL A 252 -7.14 7.16 -3.58
C VAL A 252 -6.13 7.63 -4.61
N ARG A 253 -4.96 8.13 -4.18
CA ARG A 253 -3.88 8.52 -5.12
C ARG A 253 -3.44 7.36 -6.00
N MET A 254 -3.34 6.15 -5.44
CA MET A 254 -3.02 4.95 -6.23
C MET A 254 -4.10 4.67 -7.28
N ALA A 255 -5.38 4.80 -6.93
CA ALA A 255 -6.49 4.59 -7.85
C ALA A 255 -6.46 5.60 -9.00
N GLU A 256 -6.24 6.88 -8.70
CA GLU A 256 -6.12 7.97 -9.67
C GLU A 256 -4.93 7.74 -10.61
N ALA A 257 -3.74 7.48 -10.06
CA ALA A 257 -2.54 7.22 -10.86
C ALA A 257 -2.71 5.99 -11.77
N CYS A 258 -3.34 4.92 -11.27
CA CYS A 258 -3.62 3.73 -12.08
C CYS A 258 -4.65 4.00 -13.19
N ALA A 259 -5.65 4.84 -12.93
CA ALA A 259 -6.64 5.24 -13.91
C ALA A 259 -6.02 6.11 -15.01
N GLU A 260 -5.23 7.11 -14.63
CA GLU A 260 -4.49 7.99 -15.55
C GLU A 260 -3.48 7.21 -16.40
N ALA A 261 -2.80 6.24 -15.80
CA ALA A 261 -1.89 5.33 -16.50
C ALA A 261 -2.62 4.38 -17.46
N GLY A 262 -3.94 4.24 -17.33
CA GLY A 262 -4.77 3.34 -18.13
C GLY A 262 -4.57 1.87 -17.76
N VAL A 263 -4.19 1.57 -16.50
CA VAL A 263 -4.00 0.19 -16.00
C VAL A 263 -5.12 -0.27 -15.08
N ALA A 264 -6.00 0.64 -14.66
CA ALA A 264 -7.16 0.33 -13.82
C ALA A 264 -8.43 1.09 -14.23
N ALA A 265 -9.58 0.48 -13.96
CA ALA A 265 -10.85 1.20 -13.81
C ALA A 265 -11.16 1.40 -12.32
N VAL A 266 -11.72 2.56 -11.96
CA VAL A 266 -12.13 2.86 -10.58
C VAL A 266 -13.64 2.65 -10.45
N ALA A 267 -14.04 1.94 -9.39
CA ALA A 267 -15.43 1.61 -9.09
C ALA A 267 -15.86 2.15 -7.72
N GLY A 268 -17.16 2.37 -7.56
CA GLY A 268 -17.81 2.50 -6.26
C GLY A 268 -17.91 1.15 -5.54
N THR A 269 -18.57 1.13 -4.39
CA THR A 269 -18.79 -0.10 -3.59
C THR A 269 -20.07 -0.85 -3.96
N ASP A 270 -20.93 -0.26 -4.78
CA ASP A 270 -22.14 -0.91 -5.27
C ASP A 270 -21.86 -1.93 -6.37
N ALA A 271 -22.72 -2.95 -6.47
CA ALA A 271 -22.51 -4.07 -7.38
C ALA A 271 -22.50 -3.65 -8.86
N ASP A 272 -23.35 -2.70 -9.25
CA ASP A 272 -23.47 -2.23 -10.64
C ASP A 272 -22.19 -1.51 -11.09
N SER A 273 -21.62 -0.67 -10.23
CA SER A 273 -20.35 0.01 -10.48
C SER A 273 -19.20 -0.99 -10.63
N ILE A 274 -19.12 -1.98 -9.73
CA ILE A 274 -18.09 -3.03 -9.76
C ILE A 274 -18.21 -3.88 -11.03
N GLU A 275 -19.41 -4.31 -11.38
CA GLU A 275 -19.67 -5.09 -12.59
C GLU A 275 -19.29 -4.30 -13.85
N THR A 276 -19.71 -3.03 -13.92
CA THR A 276 -19.37 -2.15 -15.05
C THR A 276 -17.85 -2.02 -15.21
N ALA A 277 -17.12 -1.81 -14.12
CA ALA A 277 -15.66 -1.68 -14.16
C ALA A 277 -14.96 -3.00 -14.55
N VAL A 278 -15.42 -4.14 -14.03
CA VAL A 278 -14.90 -5.47 -14.41
C VAL A 278 -15.09 -5.73 -15.90
N ASN A 279 -16.29 -5.45 -16.42
CA ASN A 279 -16.59 -5.61 -17.84
C ASN A 279 -15.72 -4.69 -18.70
N LEU A 280 -15.60 -3.41 -18.33
CA LEU A 280 -14.77 -2.44 -19.04
C LEU A 280 -13.30 -2.90 -19.15
N VAL A 281 -12.71 -3.35 -18.04
CA VAL A 281 -11.31 -3.80 -18.00
C VAL A 281 -11.10 -5.08 -18.83
N LEU A 282 -12.04 -6.02 -18.77
CA LEU A 282 -11.94 -7.27 -19.52
C LEU A 282 -12.19 -7.12 -21.02
N ASP A 283 -13.01 -6.15 -21.42
CA ASP A 283 -13.42 -5.92 -22.81
C ASP A 283 -12.51 -4.92 -23.56
N THR A 284 -11.68 -4.18 -22.83
CA THR A 284 -10.80 -3.15 -23.40
C THR A 284 -9.32 -3.59 -23.35
N PRO A 285 -8.73 -4.05 -24.48
CA PRO A 285 -7.39 -4.64 -24.48
C PRO A 285 -6.26 -3.70 -24.03
N THR A 286 -6.48 -2.38 -24.12
CA THR A 286 -5.47 -1.37 -23.77
C THR A 286 -5.10 -1.43 -22.29
N PHE A 287 -6.00 -1.81 -21.37
CA PHE A 287 -5.64 -1.97 -19.95
C PHE A 287 -4.54 -3.01 -19.75
N ARG A 288 -4.66 -4.16 -20.40
CA ARG A 288 -3.65 -5.23 -20.34
C ARG A 288 -2.35 -4.82 -21.03
N GLN A 289 -2.42 -4.11 -22.16
CA GLN A 289 -1.23 -3.61 -22.85
C GLN A 289 -0.46 -2.62 -21.97
N ARG A 290 -1.16 -1.67 -21.34
CA ARG A 290 -0.57 -0.68 -20.43
C ARG A 290 -0.02 -1.32 -19.17
N ALA A 291 -0.72 -2.30 -18.59
CA ALA A 291 -0.20 -3.08 -17.47
C ALA A 291 1.08 -3.83 -17.86
N GLY A 292 1.17 -4.36 -19.10
CA GLY A 292 2.39 -4.95 -19.65
C GLY A 292 3.58 -3.98 -19.70
N VAL A 293 3.35 -2.73 -20.08
CA VAL A 293 4.39 -1.68 -20.04
C VAL A 293 4.88 -1.41 -18.61
N VAL A 294 3.96 -1.38 -17.63
CA VAL A 294 4.36 -1.25 -16.21
C VAL A 294 5.13 -2.48 -15.73
N ALA A 295 4.74 -3.68 -16.14
CA ALA A 295 5.49 -4.90 -15.87
C ALA A 295 6.94 -4.82 -16.38
N GLU A 296 7.13 -4.38 -17.64
CA GLU A 296 8.46 -4.17 -18.21
C GLU A 296 9.26 -3.13 -17.38
N GLN A 297 8.62 -2.04 -16.98
CA GLN A 297 9.23 -1.03 -16.12
C GLN A 297 9.67 -1.61 -14.77
N ILE A 298 8.79 -2.34 -14.08
CA ILE A 298 9.11 -2.99 -12.80
C ILE A 298 10.27 -3.98 -12.97
N SER A 299 10.26 -4.76 -14.06
CA SER A 299 11.32 -5.72 -14.37
C SER A 299 12.66 -5.09 -14.71
N ALA A 300 12.69 -3.80 -15.04
CA ALA A 300 13.91 -3.04 -15.28
C ALA A 300 14.45 -2.35 -14.00
N MET A 301 13.67 -2.32 -12.92
CA MET A 301 14.10 -1.73 -11.65
C MET A 301 15.18 -2.61 -10.98
N PRO A 302 16.16 -1.99 -10.29
CA PRO A 302 17.16 -2.70 -9.50
C PRO A 302 16.52 -3.61 -8.44
N GLU A 303 17.04 -4.82 -8.29
CA GLU A 303 16.71 -5.68 -7.15
C GLU A 303 17.20 -5.01 -5.84
N PRO A 304 16.56 -5.25 -4.68
CA PRO A 304 16.98 -4.64 -3.41
C PRO A 304 18.47 -4.81 -3.08
N ALA A 305 19.04 -5.97 -3.40
CA ALA A 305 20.47 -6.25 -3.16
C ALA A 305 21.42 -5.36 -3.98
N ALA A 306 20.99 -4.83 -5.12
CA ALA A 306 21.81 -3.95 -5.95
C ALA A 306 21.97 -2.54 -5.36
N LEU A 307 21.11 -2.15 -4.41
CA LEU A 307 21.11 -0.83 -3.78
C LEU A 307 21.92 -0.78 -2.48
N ILE A 308 22.53 -1.90 -2.05
CA ILE A 308 23.29 -1.94 -0.80
C ILE A 308 24.46 -0.95 -0.84
N SER A 309 25.23 -0.91 -1.94
CA SER A 309 26.35 0.03 -2.07
C SER A 309 25.90 1.50 -2.14
N ASP A 310 24.69 1.77 -2.65
CA ASP A 310 24.11 3.10 -2.61
C ASP A 310 23.79 3.52 -1.16
N LEU A 311 23.25 2.60 -0.35
CA LEU A 311 22.97 2.84 1.07
C LEU A 311 24.25 2.97 1.91
N GLU A 312 25.28 2.18 1.62
CA GLU A 312 26.60 2.29 2.26
C GLU A 312 27.25 3.66 2.01
N ALA A 313 26.98 4.29 0.86
CA ALA A 313 27.52 5.61 0.52
C ALA A 313 26.81 6.78 1.24
N VAL A 314 25.71 6.52 1.96
CA VAL A 314 25.00 7.51 2.76
C VAL A 314 25.69 7.77 4.11
N VAL A 315 26.42 6.77 4.61
CA VAL A 315 27.18 6.79 5.87
C VAL A 315 28.55 7.42 5.66
#